data_AF-A0AA45A8T6-F1
#
_entry.id   AF-A0AA45A8T6-F1
#
_cell.length_a   1.000
_cell.length_b   1.000
_cell.length_c   1.000
_cell.angle_alpha   90.00
_cell.angle_beta   90.00
_cell.angle_gamma   90.00
#
_symmetry.space_group_name_H-M   'P 1'
#
loop_
_entity.id
_entity.type
_entity.pdbx_description
1 polymer ?
#
loop_
_entity_poly.entity_id
_entity_poly.type
_entity_poly.pdbx_seq_one_letter_code
_entity_poly.pdbx_strand_id
1 'polypeptide(L)'
;MKWTEIDTKPNGYKSELELMKSQTPHQRLGIETTATLLEAKKAYKDKVRLYHPDRTDGFMSQYSSEVVKLLNDAIKRIKKAHGKKS
;
A
#
# COMPACT_ATOMS: atom_id res chain seq x y z
N MET A 1 -23.64 -20.98 -16.70
CA MET A 1 -22.87 -20.02 -15.88
C MET A 1 -23.76 -18.85 -15.53
N LYS A 2 -23.91 -18.49 -14.25
CA LYS A 2 -24.61 -17.27 -13.83
C LYS A 2 -23.64 -16.10 -13.96
N TRP A 3 -23.95 -15.14 -14.82
CA TRP A 3 -23.26 -13.86 -14.83
C TRP A 3 -23.67 -13.10 -13.56
N THR A 4 -22.73 -12.89 -12.65
CA THR A 4 -22.92 -11.96 -11.54
C THR A 4 -22.82 -10.55 -12.08
N GLU A 5 -23.90 -9.79 -11.99
CA GLU A 5 -23.93 -8.36 -12.26
C GLU A 5 -23.00 -7.66 -11.26
N ILE A 6 -21.85 -7.20 -11.75
CA ILE A 6 -20.95 -6.37 -10.97
C ILE A 6 -21.64 -5.01 -10.88
N ASP A 7 -21.95 -4.54 -9.67
CA ASP A 7 -22.63 -3.26 -9.42
C ASP A 7 -21.76 -2.11 -9.97
N THR A 8 -22.01 -1.70 -11.23
CA THR A 8 -21.26 -0.66 -11.97
C THR A 8 -21.62 0.76 -11.53
N LYS A 9 -22.14 0.94 -10.31
CA LYS A 9 -22.36 2.27 -9.75
C LYS A 9 -21.01 3.02 -9.70
N PRO A 10 -20.98 4.33 -10.00
CA PRO A 10 -19.74 5.12 -10.05
C PRO A 10 -18.95 5.16 -8.73
N ASN A 11 -19.53 4.71 -7.61
CA ASN A 11 -18.90 4.57 -6.29
C ASN A 11 -18.79 3.11 -5.78
N GLY A 12 -19.22 2.11 -6.56
CA GLY A 12 -19.34 0.71 -6.13
C GLY A 12 -18.02 -0.07 -6.20
N TYR A 13 -17.23 0.16 -7.26
CA TYR A 13 -15.94 -0.48 -7.43
C TYR A 13 -14.84 0.33 -6.75
N LYS A 14 -14.53 -0.02 -5.50
CA LYS A 14 -13.33 0.52 -4.84
C LYS A 14 -12.11 -0.14 -5.45
N SER A 15 -11.40 0.59 -6.32
CA SER A 15 -10.10 0.18 -6.82
C SER A 15 -9.20 -0.21 -5.64
N GLU A 16 -8.35 -1.23 -5.82
CA GLU A 16 -7.46 -1.69 -4.75
C GLU A 16 -6.59 -0.55 -4.15
N LEU A 17 -6.28 0.47 -4.97
CA LEU A 17 -5.66 1.73 -4.53
C LEU A 17 -6.49 2.52 -3.51
N GLU A 18 -7.80 2.64 -3.70
CA GLU A 18 -8.72 3.33 -2.78
C GLU A 18 -8.76 2.60 -1.43
N LEU A 19 -8.81 1.26 -1.47
CA LEU A 19 -8.73 0.43 -0.28
C LEU A 19 -7.38 0.65 0.44
N MET A 20 -6.26 0.62 -0.28
CA MET A 20 -4.94 0.89 0.30
C MET A 20 -4.82 2.33 0.85
N LYS A 21 -5.43 3.33 0.20
CA LYS A 21 -5.46 4.72 0.69
C LYS A 21 -6.18 4.82 2.04
N SER A 22 -7.30 4.10 2.19
CA SER A 22 -8.08 4.08 3.43
C SER A 22 -7.43 3.31 4.59
N GLN A 23 -6.49 2.40 4.29
CA GLN A 23 -5.79 1.61 5.31
C GLN A 23 -4.79 2.43 6.13
N THR A 24 -4.57 2.00 7.37
CA THR A 24 -3.54 2.57 8.25
C THR A 24 -2.11 2.28 7.74
N PRO A 25 -1.10 3.08 8.10
CA PRO A 25 0.30 2.85 7.68
C PRO A 25 0.82 1.43 7.95
N HIS A 26 0.44 0.84 9.09
CA HIS A 26 0.83 -0.52 9.47
C HIS A 26 0.13 -1.56 8.59
N GLN A 27 -1.18 -1.42 8.37
CA GLN A 27 -1.95 -2.29 7.47
C GLN A 27 -1.46 -2.20 6.01
N ARG A 28 -1.13 -1.00 5.52
CA ARG A 28 -0.56 -0.81 4.18
C ARG A 28 0.75 -1.57 3.99
N LEU A 29 1.57 -1.67 5.04
CA LEU A 29 2.80 -2.47 5.02
C LEU A 29 2.56 -3.95 5.33
N GLY A 30 1.35 -4.33 5.79
CA GLY A 30 1.04 -5.69 6.21
C GLY A 30 1.75 -6.09 7.50
N ILE A 31 2.04 -5.11 8.37
CA ILE A 31 2.71 -5.32 9.65
C ILE A 31 1.76 -5.02 10.80
N GLU A 32 2.01 -5.62 11.95
CA GLU A 32 1.29 -5.27 13.17
C GLU A 32 1.55 -3.82 13.61
N THR A 33 0.60 -3.27 14.38
CA THR A 33 0.74 -1.93 14.97
C THR A 33 1.84 -1.86 16.05
N THR A 34 2.23 -3.01 16.58
CA THR A 34 3.32 -3.20 17.55
C THR A 34 4.67 -3.46 16.88
N ALA A 35 4.71 -3.63 15.55
CA ALA A 35 5.91 -4.00 14.82
C ALA A 35 7.02 -2.95 14.98
N THR A 36 8.25 -3.43 15.05
CA THR A 36 9.44 -2.58 15.19
C THR A 36 9.74 -1.82 13.89
N LEU A 37 10.51 -0.74 14.01
CA LEU A 37 10.97 0.02 12.84
C LEU A 37 11.75 -0.84 11.84
N LEU A 38 12.49 -1.86 12.32
CA LEU A 38 13.25 -2.79 11.48
C LEU A 38 12.30 -3.66 10.65
N GLU A 39 11.26 -4.22 11.25
CA GLU A 39 10.23 -5.00 10.55
C GLU A 39 9.48 -4.14 9.54
N ALA A 40 9.12 -2.91 9.91
CA ALA A 40 8.48 -1.97 8.99
C ALA A 40 9.36 -1.67 7.76
N LYS A 41 10.67 -1.50 7.94
CA LYS A 41 11.61 -1.30 6.83
C LYS A 41 11.76 -2.55 5.95
N LYS A 42 11.75 -3.74 6.56
CA LYS A 42 11.83 -5.02 5.84
C LYS A 42 10.58 -5.21 4.97
N ALA A 43 9.40 -5.08 5.55
CA ALA A 43 8.12 -5.19 4.84
C ALA A 43 8.00 -4.13 3.73
N TYR A 44 8.45 -2.90 3.98
CA TYR A 44 8.53 -1.85 2.97
C TYR A 44 9.38 -2.27 1.75
N LYS A 45 10.59 -2.80 1.99
CA LYS A 45 11.47 -3.25 0.88
C LYS A 45 10.85 -4.37 0.07
N ASP A 46 10.23 -5.36 0.73
CA ASP A 46 9.56 -6.47 0.05
C ASP A 46 8.40 -5.97 -0.82
N LYS A 47 7.53 -5.11 -0.29
CA LYS A 47 6.41 -4.56 -1.06
C LYS A 47 6.87 -3.65 -2.21
N VAL A 48 7.86 -2.79 -1.97
CA VAL A 48 8.40 -1.95 -3.05
C VAL A 48 9.04 -2.80 -4.14
N ARG A 49 9.71 -3.90 -3.80
CA ARG A 49 10.26 -4.83 -4.80
C ARG A 49 9.18 -5.52 -5.63
N LEU A 50 8.02 -5.79 -5.04
CA LEU A 50 6.87 -6.39 -5.71
C LEU A 50 6.16 -5.39 -6.65
N TYR A 51 5.95 -4.16 -6.19
CA TYR A 51 5.22 -3.11 -6.91
C TYR A 51 6.15 -2.07 -7.56
N HIS A 52 7.43 -2.39 -7.81
CA HIS A 52 8.36 -1.41 -8.37
C HIS A 52 7.97 -1.12 -9.83
N PRO A 53 7.78 0.15 -10.24
CA PRO A 53 7.37 0.47 -11.60
C PRO A 53 8.35 -0.05 -12.67
N ASP A 54 9.64 -0.13 -12.34
CA ASP A 54 10.69 -0.70 -13.20
C ASP A 54 10.52 -2.21 -13.49
N ARG A 55 9.76 -2.92 -12.64
CA ARG A 55 9.50 -4.36 -12.77
C ARG A 55 8.11 -4.67 -13.33
N THR A 56 7.29 -3.65 -13.53
CA THR A 56 5.91 -3.81 -14.00
C THR A 56 5.77 -3.25 -15.41
N ASP A 57 4.95 -3.91 -16.21
CA ASP A 57 4.64 -3.48 -17.58
C ASP A 57 4.04 -2.06 -17.62
N GLY A 58 4.13 -1.38 -18.77
CA GLY A 58 3.74 0.03 -18.93
C GLY A 58 2.31 0.33 -18.45
N PHE A 59 1.39 -0.63 -18.58
CA PHE A 59 0.02 -0.54 -18.07
C PHE A 59 -0.06 -0.43 -16.54
N MET A 60 0.78 -1.19 -15.83
CA MET A 60 0.80 -1.23 -14.36
C MET A 60 1.73 -0.17 -13.75
N SER A 61 2.56 0.50 -14.55
CA SER A 61 3.53 1.49 -14.08
C SER A 61 2.89 2.62 -13.26
N GLN A 62 1.71 3.11 -13.67
CA GLN A 62 0.97 4.15 -12.96
C GLN A 62 0.46 3.65 -11.61
N TYR A 63 -0.13 2.46 -11.58
CA TYR A 63 -0.58 1.80 -10.36
C TYR A 63 0.58 1.56 -9.38
N SER A 64 1.67 0.98 -9.88
CA SER A 64 2.92 0.72 -9.15
C SER A 64 3.49 2.01 -8.55
N SER A 65 3.50 3.11 -9.31
CA SER A 65 3.95 4.42 -8.83
C SER A 65 3.08 4.94 -7.68
N GLU A 66 1.76 4.83 -7.78
CA GLU A 66 0.85 5.21 -6.69
C GLU A 66 1.06 4.33 -5.44
N VAL A 67 1.17 3.02 -5.60
CA VAL A 67 1.43 2.08 -4.49
C VAL A 67 2.75 2.44 -3.80
N VAL A 68 3.83 2.66 -4.55
CA VAL A 68 5.14 3.03 -4.00
C VAL A 68 5.07 4.36 -3.24
N LYS A 69 4.32 5.36 -3.73
CA LYS A 69 4.09 6.61 -3.00
C LYS A 69 3.36 6.38 -1.67
N LEU A 70 2.34 5.51 -1.65
CA LEU A 70 1.62 5.15 -0.42
C LEU A 70 2.50 4.41 0.59
N LEU A 71 3.36 3.50 0.12
CA LEU A 71 4.32 2.77 0.95
C LEU A 71 5.38 3.73 1.55
N ASN A 72 5.84 4.70 0.75
CA ASN A 72 6.76 5.75 1.21
C ASN A 72 6.15 6.64 2.31
N ASP A 73 4.90 7.07 2.13
CA ASP A 73 4.17 7.82 3.15
C ASP A 73 3.99 6.99 4.43
N ALA A 74 3.65 5.70 4.30
CA ALA A 74 3.47 4.80 5.44
C ALA A 74 4.75 4.67 6.28
N ILE A 75 5.90 4.37 5.66
CA ILE A 75 7.16 4.23 6.39
C ILE A 75 7.64 5.55 7.01
N LYS A 76 7.37 6.69 6.36
CA LYS A 76 7.67 8.03 6.89
C LYS A 76 6.86 8.31 8.16
N ARG A 77 5.57 7.96 8.17
CA ARG A 77 4.71 8.11 9.36
C ARG A 77 5.16 7.20 10.49
N ILE A 78 5.49 5.94 10.19
CA ILE A 78 5.98 4.97 11.19
C ILE A 78 7.32 5.45 11.78
N LYS A 79 8.25 5.91 10.93
CA LYS A 79 9.51 6.53 11.38
C LYS A 79 9.26 7.74 12.30
N LYS A 80 8.31 8.61 11.96
CA LYS A 80 7.96 9.77 12.78
C LYS A 80 7.31 9.37 14.11
N ALA A 81 6.45 8.35 14.12
CA ALA A 81 5.80 7.85 15.33
C ALA A 81 6.81 7.19 16.28
N HIS A 82 7.74 6.38 15.76
CA HIS A 82 8.82 5.77 16.55
C HIS A 82 9.89 6.79 16.97
N GLY A 83 10.22 7.76 16.12
CA GLY A 83 11.19 8.83 16.41
C GLY A 83 10.68 9.93 17.35
N LYS A 84 9.37 9.97 17.66
CA LYS A 84 8.79 10.88 18.65
C LYS A 84 8.82 10.35 20.09
N LYS A 85 9.43 9.18 20.33
CA LYS A 85 9.88 8.79 21.66
C LYS A 85 11.23 9.46 21.93
N SER A 86 11.22 10.76 22.13
CA SER A 86 12.30 11.51 22.78
C SER A 86 11.69 12.52 23.74
#